data_AF-A0A518GEA7-F1
#
_entry.id   AF-A0A518GEA7-F1
#
_cell.length_a   1.000
_cell.length_b   1.000
_cell.length_c   1.000
_cell.angle_alpha   90.00
_cell.angle_beta   90.00
_cell.angle_gamma   90.00
#
_symmetry.space_group_name_H-M   'P 1'
#
loop_
_entity.id
_entity.type
_entity.pdbx_description
1 polymer ?
#
loop_
_entity_poly.entity_id
_entity_poly.type
_entity_poly.pdbx_seq_one_letter_code
_entity_poly.pdbx_strand_id
1 'polypeptide(L)'
;MPTPIQELTIALQSAIAAELSIVIERRKIAYFTPGEVREGKYIIVGIGEDTNAKRGIDLLDLQVDLGYQIALPEPTESNPDPANNIPWSDEQEQKVDAIKQLFRPDGALRDRAIAGVNYLRMQNTPIYRPDMLLDNQIFTSVIRLEFRSENE
;
A
#
# COMPACT_ATOMS: atom_id res chain seq x y z
N MET A 1 6.07 -2.99 -24.08
CA MET A 1 6.23 -1.75 -23.28
C MET A 1 5.42 -1.94 -22.00
N PRO A 2 5.90 -1.48 -20.83
CA PRO A 2 5.12 -1.55 -19.60
C PRO A 2 3.84 -0.73 -19.71
N THR A 3 2.77 -1.15 -19.02
CA THR A 3 1.52 -0.38 -18.96
C THR A 3 1.68 0.84 -18.03
N PRO A 4 0.84 1.89 -18.14
CA PRO A 4 0.91 3.05 -17.26
C PRO A 4 0.92 2.68 -15.76
N ILE A 5 0.08 1.73 -15.34
CA ILE A 5 0.08 1.25 -13.95
C ILE A 5 1.41 0.55 -13.55
N GLN A 6 2.08 -0.12 -14.49
CA GLN A 6 3.38 -0.74 -14.24
C GLN A 6 4.50 0.30 -14.11
N GLU A 7 4.46 1.36 -14.91
CA GLU A 7 5.41 2.47 -14.83
C GLU A 7 5.26 3.22 -13.51
N LEU A 8 4.02 3.54 -13.13
CA LEU A 8 3.70 4.21 -11.87
C LEU A 8 4.15 3.38 -10.65
N THR A 9 3.88 2.07 -10.65
CA THR A 9 4.31 1.20 -9.55
C THR A 9 5.84 1.11 -9.44
N ILE A 10 6.58 1.13 -10.55
CA ILE A 10 8.06 1.18 -10.53
C ILE A 10 8.57 2.51 -9.97
N ALA A 11 7.97 3.62 -10.41
CA ALA A 11 8.35 4.96 -9.95
C ALA A 11 8.11 5.13 -8.44
N LEU A 12 6.93 4.72 -7.97
CA LEU A 12 6.58 4.75 -6.54
C LEU A 12 7.48 3.84 -5.70
N GLN A 13 7.73 2.59 -6.15
CA GLN A 13 8.63 1.68 -5.46
C GLN A 13 10.01 2.32 -5.25
N SER A 14 10.60 2.84 -6.32
CA SER A 14 11.94 3.43 -6.30
C SER A 14 12.00 4.64 -5.38
N ALA A 15 10.99 5.50 -5.44
CA ALA A 15 10.96 6.73 -4.67
C ALA A 15 10.71 6.49 -3.17
N ILE A 16 9.79 5.60 -2.80
CA ILE A 16 9.54 5.27 -1.39
C ILE A 16 10.75 4.54 -0.78
N ALA A 17 11.35 3.59 -1.51
CA ALA A 17 12.52 2.87 -1.03
C ALA A 17 13.70 3.82 -0.77
N ALA A 18 13.89 4.83 -1.61
CA ALA A 18 14.91 5.86 -1.42
C ALA A 18 14.65 6.72 -0.18
N GLU A 19 13.40 7.15 0.04
CA GLU A 19 13.06 8.06 1.15
C GLU A 19 13.07 7.37 2.52
N LEU A 20 12.59 6.12 2.61
CA LEU A 20 12.46 5.42 3.88
C LEU A 20 13.57 4.41 4.14
N SER A 21 14.49 4.21 3.18
CA SER A 21 15.54 3.18 3.27
C SER A 21 14.97 1.77 3.54
N ILE A 22 13.83 1.45 2.92
CA ILE A 22 13.14 0.15 3.04
C ILE A 22 13.16 -0.62 1.72
N VAL A 23 13.03 -1.94 1.80
CA VAL A 23 12.83 -2.79 0.63
C VAL A 23 11.33 -2.97 0.39
N ILE A 24 10.89 -2.68 -0.83
CA ILE A 24 9.49 -2.83 -1.26
C ILE A 24 9.44 -3.79 -2.45
N GLU A 25 8.57 -4.79 -2.36
CA GLU A 25 8.36 -5.75 -3.45
C GLU A 25 7.15 -5.34 -4.30
N ARG A 26 7.35 -5.28 -5.63
CA ARG A 26 6.24 -5.08 -6.58
C ARG A 26 5.58 -6.41 -6.88
N ARG A 27 4.29 -6.57 -6.55
CA ARG A 27 3.54 -7.81 -6.76
C ARG A 27 2.20 -7.57 -7.43
N LYS A 28 1.61 -8.66 -7.97
CA LYS A 28 0.24 -8.65 -8.51
C LYS A 28 -0.81 -8.96 -7.44
N ILE A 29 -0.41 -9.68 -6.38
CA ILE A 29 -1.26 -10.13 -5.27
C ILE A 29 -0.45 -10.08 -3.97
N ALA A 30 -1.16 -10.05 -2.84
CA ALA A 30 -0.58 -10.11 -1.50
C ALA A 30 0.02 -11.50 -1.17
N TYR A 31 0.81 -11.60 -0.10
CA TYR A 31 1.28 -12.91 0.41
C TYR A 31 0.15 -13.70 1.06
N PHE A 32 0.28 -15.03 1.05
CA PHE A 32 -0.75 -15.93 1.58
C PHE A 32 -0.25 -16.87 2.68
N THR A 33 1.05 -16.93 2.97
CA THR A 33 1.57 -17.76 4.06
C THR A 33 2.40 -16.98 5.09
N PRO A 34 2.31 -17.31 6.40
CA PRO A 34 3.09 -16.63 7.44
C PRO A 34 4.60 -16.71 7.22
N GLY A 35 5.08 -17.80 6.62
CA GLY A 35 6.50 -17.98 6.29
C GLY A 35 7.06 -16.92 5.34
N GLU A 36 6.23 -16.40 4.42
CA GLU A 36 6.64 -15.36 3.46
C GLU A 36 6.82 -13.97 4.10
N VAL A 37 6.11 -13.72 5.21
CA VAL A 37 5.98 -12.39 5.83
C VAL A 37 6.48 -12.34 7.27
N ARG A 38 7.20 -13.37 7.73
CA ARG A 38 7.66 -13.49 9.13
C ARG A 38 8.43 -12.27 9.64
N GLU A 39 9.25 -11.67 8.77
CA GLU A 39 10.09 -10.50 9.10
C GLU A 39 9.40 -9.15 8.83
N GLY A 40 8.15 -9.17 8.35
CA GLY A 40 7.48 -8.00 7.83
C GLY A 40 7.90 -7.67 6.40
N LYS A 41 6.94 -7.41 5.51
CA LYS A 41 7.18 -7.11 4.10
C LYS A 41 6.37 -5.92 3.65
N TYR A 42 7.01 -5.00 2.93
CA TYR A 42 6.32 -3.96 2.19
C TYR A 42 6.06 -4.43 0.77
N ILE A 43 4.83 -4.22 0.30
CA ILE A 43 4.43 -4.55 -1.06
C ILE A 43 3.77 -3.36 -1.73
N ILE A 44 3.91 -3.31 -3.06
CA ILE A 44 3.16 -2.39 -3.92
C ILE A 44 2.43 -3.19 -5.00
N VAL A 45 1.13 -2.97 -5.12
CA VAL A 45 0.24 -3.71 -6.03
C VAL A 45 -0.52 -2.72 -6.91
N GLY A 46 -0.41 -2.86 -8.23
CA GLY A 46 -1.28 -2.16 -9.17
C GLY A 46 -2.65 -2.83 -9.19
N ILE A 47 -3.70 -2.09 -8.84
CA ILE A 47 -5.06 -2.62 -8.64
C ILE A 47 -5.92 -2.43 -9.88
N GLY A 48 -5.77 -1.31 -10.58
CA GLY A 48 -6.62 -1.00 -11.72
C GLY A 48 -6.08 0.13 -12.58
N GLU A 49 -6.50 0.07 -13.83
CA GLU A 49 -6.32 1.09 -14.86
C GLU A 49 -7.68 1.23 -15.56
N ASP A 50 -8.22 2.43 -15.60
CA ASP A 50 -9.50 2.72 -16.21
C ASP A 50 -9.39 3.99 -17.07
N THR A 51 -9.90 3.92 -18.29
CA THR A 51 -9.93 5.04 -19.23
C THR A 51 -11.35 5.52 -19.41
N ASN A 52 -11.59 6.77 -19.01
CA ASN A 52 -12.93 7.35 -18.98
C ASN A 52 -12.95 8.68 -19.73
N ALA A 53 -13.91 8.84 -20.64
CA ALA A 53 -14.14 10.12 -21.30
C ALA A 53 -15.12 10.96 -20.46
N LYS A 54 -14.69 12.14 -20.00
CA LYS A 54 -15.56 13.07 -19.25
C LYS A 54 -15.46 14.46 -19.83
N ARG A 55 -16.60 14.99 -20.33
CA ARG A 55 -16.70 16.33 -20.92
C ARG A 55 -15.74 16.56 -22.10
N GLY A 56 -15.44 15.52 -22.88
CA GLY A 56 -14.55 15.60 -24.05
C GLY A 56 -13.06 15.57 -23.72
N ILE A 57 -12.69 15.22 -22.48
CA ILE A 57 -11.32 14.98 -22.06
C ILE A 57 -11.20 13.50 -21.72
N ASP A 58 -10.17 12.85 -22.27
CA ASP A 58 -9.82 11.48 -21.92
C ASP A 58 -9.07 11.49 -20.59
N LEU A 59 -9.60 10.76 -19.61
CA LEU A 59 -9.03 10.64 -18.28
C LEU A 59 -8.47 9.23 -18.08
N LEU A 60 -7.28 9.16 -17.48
CA LEU A 60 -6.66 7.92 -17.05
C LEU A 60 -6.70 7.86 -15.51
N ASP A 61 -7.48 6.93 -14.98
CA ASP A 61 -7.58 6.63 -13.56
C ASP A 61 -6.73 5.40 -13.23
N LEU A 62 -5.76 5.56 -12.33
CA LEU A 62 -4.84 4.50 -11.89
C LEU A 62 -5.00 4.26 -10.39
N GLN A 63 -5.04 3.00 -9.97
CA GLN A 63 -5.19 2.63 -8.56
C GLN A 63 -4.04 1.73 -8.11
N VAL A 64 -3.37 2.11 -7.02
CA VAL A 64 -2.24 1.37 -6.45
C VAL A 64 -2.47 1.17 -4.96
N ASP A 65 -2.28 -0.06 -4.47
CA ASP A 65 -2.25 -0.38 -3.05
C ASP A 65 -0.81 -0.51 -2.57
N LEU A 66 -0.48 0.18 -1.48
CA LEU A 66 0.75 0.02 -0.71
C LEU A 66 0.43 -0.76 0.56
N GLY A 67 1.02 -1.94 0.70
CA GLY A 67 0.77 -2.85 1.81
C GLY A 67 1.97 -3.01 2.73
N TYR A 68 1.72 -3.18 4.03
CA TYR A 68 2.66 -3.79 4.98
C TYR A 68 2.03 -5.08 5.52
N GLN A 69 2.74 -6.20 5.39
CA GLN A 69 2.28 -7.52 5.83
C GLN A 69 3.23 -8.14 6.84
N ILE A 70 2.69 -8.78 7.89
CA ILE A 70 3.48 -9.49 8.90
C ILE A 70 2.73 -10.75 9.35
N ALA A 71 3.49 -11.79 9.72
CA ALA A 71 2.92 -12.99 10.32
C ALA A 71 2.33 -12.69 11.70
N LEU A 72 1.14 -13.22 11.97
CA LEU A 72 0.57 -13.25 13.31
C LEU A 72 1.28 -14.33 14.16
N PRO A 73 1.40 -14.14 15.48
CA PRO A 73 1.83 -15.21 16.38
C PRO A 73 0.82 -16.38 16.35
N GLU A 74 1.31 -17.60 16.58
CA GLU A 74 0.44 -18.76 16.64
C GLU A 74 -0.57 -18.64 17.81
N PRO A 75 -1.83 -19.05 17.61
CA PRO A 75 -2.81 -19.09 18.69
C PRO A 75 -2.36 -20.08 19.77
N THR A 76 -2.62 -19.74 21.03
CA THR A 76 -2.33 -20.60 22.18
C THR A 76 -3.63 -20.97 22.91
N GLU A 77 -3.61 -22.01 23.75
CA GLU A 77 -4.80 -22.37 24.55
C GLU A 77 -5.26 -21.22 25.47
N SER A 78 -4.31 -20.41 25.98
CA SER A 78 -4.62 -19.28 26.85
C SER A 78 -5.05 -18.02 26.10
N ASN A 79 -4.71 -17.89 24.81
CA ASN A 79 -5.15 -16.81 23.93
C ASN A 79 -5.43 -17.38 22.53
N PRO A 80 -6.67 -17.85 22.30
CA PRO A 80 -7.03 -18.57 21.08
C PRO A 80 -7.16 -17.67 19.85
N ASP A 81 -7.23 -16.36 20.04
CA ASP A 81 -7.29 -15.36 18.97
C ASP A 81 -5.88 -14.79 18.70
N PRO A 82 -5.27 -15.08 17.54
CA PRO A 82 -3.97 -14.55 17.15
C PRO A 82 -3.90 -13.02 17.13
N ALA A 83 -5.02 -12.33 16.89
CA ALA A 83 -5.05 -10.86 16.88
C ALA A 83 -4.84 -10.27 18.28
N ASN A 84 -5.31 -10.97 19.32
CA ASN A 84 -5.12 -10.57 20.72
C ASN A 84 -3.72 -10.94 21.25
N ASN A 85 -2.96 -11.73 20.49
CA ASN A 85 -1.57 -12.11 20.80
C ASN A 85 -0.54 -11.14 20.22
N ILE A 86 -0.95 -10.19 19.37
CA ILE A 86 -0.10 -9.07 18.99
C ILE A 86 -0.32 -7.96 20.01
N PRO A 87 0.68 -7.59 20.84
CA PRO A 87 0.74 -6.21 21.29
C PRO A 87 0.99 -5.39 20.03
N TRP A 88 -0.06 -4.84 19.42
CA TRP A 88 0.08 -3.84 18.36
C TRP A 88 1.05 -2.80 18.89
N SER A 89 2.28 -2.83 18.38
CA SER A 89 3.31 -1.97 18.91
C SER A 89 3.23 -0.67 18.15
N ASP A 90 3.55 0.42 18.84
CA ASP A 90 3.69 1.75 18.23
C ASP A 90 4.56 1.70 16.95
N GLU A 91 5.43 0.69 16.81
CA GLU A 91 6.30 0.45 15.67
C GLU A 91 5.55 0.15 14.36
N GLN A 92 4.48 -0.66 14.34
CA GLN A 92 3.76 -0.93 13.09
C GLN A 92 2.94 0.29 12.64
N GLU A 93 2.37 1.02 13.60
CA GLU A 93 1.67 2.27 13.32
C GLU A 93 2.64 3.33 12.78
N GLN A 94 3.82 3.46 13.39
CA GLN A 94 4.90 4.34 12.91
C GLN A 94 5.33 4.00 11.48
N LYS A 95 5.44 2.71 11.13
CA LYS A 95 5.81 2.26 9.78
C LYS A 95 4.80 2.69 8.72
N VAL A 96 3.51 2.52 9.01
CA VAL A 96 2.42 2.92 8.11
C VAL A 96 2.35 4.44 8.01
N ASP A 97 2.51 5.15 9.13
CA ASP A 97 2.48 6.60 9.15
C ASP A 97 3.66 7.24 8.43
N ALA A 98 4.86 6.68 8.52
CA ALA A 98 6.02 7.13 7.77
C ALA A 98 5.76 7.13 6.25
N ILE A 99 5.10 6.10 5.73
CA ILE A 99 4.69 6.04 4.31
C ILE A 99 3.68 7.13 3.99
N LYS A 100 2.66 7.34 4.84
CA LYS A 100 1.65 8.40 4.61
C LYS A 100 2.27 9.80 4.57
N GLN A 101 3.29 10.07 5.40
CA GLN A 101 3.97 11.38 5.41
C GLN A 101 4.56 11.73 4.04
N LEU A 102 5.03 10.73 3.28
CA LEU A 102 5.62 10.95 1.95
C LEU A 102 4.65 11.57 0.93
N PHE A 103 3.34 11.37 1.13
CA PHE A 103 2.28 11.80 0.21
C PHE A 103 1.53 13.05 0.68
N ARG A 104 1.87 13.59 1.86
CA ARG A 104 1.29 14.84 2.38
C ARG A 104 1.70 16.04 1.51
N PRO A 105 1.05 17.21 1.67
CA PRO A 105 1.36 18.40 0.85
C PRO A 105 2.82 18.84 0.86
N ASP A 106 3.56 18.54 1.93
CA ASP A 106 5.00 18.78 2.13
C ASP A 106 5.85 17.50 2.02
N GLY A 107 5.23 16.39 1.63
CA GLY A 107 5.85 15.08 1.54
C GLY A 107 6.80 14.97 0.34
N ALA A 108 7.88 14.22 0.51
CA ALA A 108 8.96 14.10 -0.47
C ALA A 108 8.53 13.58 -1.86
N LEU A 109 7.37 12.91 -1.96
CA LEU A 109 6.87 12.38 -3.23
C LEU A 109 6.01 13.36 -4.01
N ARG A 110 5.50 14.43 -3.38
CA ARG A 110 4.55 15.36 -3.99
C ARG A 110 5.09 16.03 -5.27
N ASP A 111 6.36 16.40 -5.25
CA ASP A 111 7.05 17.09 -6.37
C ASP A 111 7.91 16.14 -7.23
N ARG A 112 7.76 14.81 -7.06
CA ARG A 112 8.61 13.81 -7.75
C ARG A 112 7.78 12.81 -8.55
N ALA A 113 7.68 11.56 -8.05
CA ALA A 113 7.07 10.43 -8.76
C ALA A 113 5.61 10.66 -9.13
N ILE A 114 4.95 11.66 -8.53
CA ILE A 114 3.54 11.96 -8.72
C ILE A 114 3.30 13.44 -9.11
N ALA A 115 4.32 14.16 -9.61
CA ALA A 115 4.24 15.57 -9.95
C ALA A 115 3.19 15.91 -11.03
N GLY A 116 2.81 14.93 -11.87
CA GLY A 116 1.75 15.06 -12.90
C GLY A 116 0.36 14.59 -12.46
N VAL A 117 0.17 14.27 -11.18
CA VAL A 117 -1.08 13.70 -10.68
C VAL A 117 -2.03 14.83 -10.25
N ASN A 118 -3.11 15.01 -11.03
CA ASN A 118 -4.11 16.05 -10.80
C ASN A 118 -4.99 15.79 -9.57
N TYR A 119 -5.12 14.51 -9.17
CA TYR A 119 -5.88 14.11 -8.00
C TYR A 119 -5.24 12.90 -7.33
N LEU A 120 -4.96 13.03 -6.04
CA LEU A 120 -4.52 11.94 -5.17
C LEU A 120 -5.56 11.74 -4.08
N ARG A 121 -6.16 10.55 -4.03
CA ARG A 121 -6.99 10.13 -2.87
C ARG A 121 -6.27 9.03 -2.12
N MET A 122 -6.00 9.28 -0.85
CA MET A 122 -5.62 8.23 0.10
C MET A 122 -6.89 7.70 0.75
N GLN A 123 -7.33 6.50 0.36
CA GLN A 123 -8.38 5.82 1.10
C GLN A 123 -7.73 5.02 2.23
N ASN A 124 -7.96 5.46 3.46
CA ASN A 124 -7.72 4.64 4.63
C ASN A 124 -8.83 3.60 4.68
N THR A 125 -8.63 2.43 4.09
CA THR A 125 -9.32 1.23 4.59
C THR A 125 -8.92 1.11 6.08
N PRO A 126 -9.87 0.87 7.01
CA PRO A 126 -9.60 1.02 8.43
C PRO A 126 -8.34 0.27 8.83
N ILE A 127 -7.46 1.00 9.52
CA ILE A 127 -6.24 0.51 10.18
C ILE A 127 -6.59 -0.54 11.27
N TYR A 128 -7.88 -0.65 11.59
CA TYR A 128 -8.45 -1.59 12.55
C TYR A 128 -9.81 -2.11 12.06
N ARG A 129 -9.83 -3.33 11.50
CA ARG A 129 -10.99 -4.21 11.59
C ARG A 129 -10.49 -5.53 12.14
N PRO A 130 -10.72 -5.82 13.44
CA PRO A 130 -10.44 -7.13 14.03
C PRO A 130 -11.04 -8.27 13.18
N ASP A 131 -12.14 -7.98 12.46
CA ASP A 131 -12.89 -8.98 11.72
C ASP A 131 -12.51 -9.13 10.23
N MET A 132 -11.59 -8.34 9.65
CA MET A 132 -11.46 -8.31 8.17
C MET A 132 -10.06 -8.42 7.53
N LEU A 133 -8.96 -8.62 8.26
CA LEU A 133 -7.63 -8.81 7.63
C LEU A 133 -6.77 -9.85 8.36
N LEU A 134 -7.39 -10.94 8.82
CA LEU A 134 -6.72 -12.07 9.49
C LEU A 134 -6.76 -13.33 8.60
N ASP A 135 -6.55 -13.17 7.30
CA ASP A 135 -6.50 -14.30 6.38
C ASP A 135 -5.15 -15.01 6.54
N ASN A 136 -5.19 -16.34 6.64
CA ASN A 136 -3.99 -17.19 6.67
C ASN A 136 -2.96 -16.85 7.76
N GLN A 137 -3.40 -16.32 8.91
CA GLN A 137 -2.51 -15.85 10.00
C GLN A 137 -1.55 -14.73 9.57
N ILE A 138 -1.98 -13.86 8.66
CA ILE A 138 -1.22 -12.69 8.22
C ILE A 138 -2.01 -11.44 8.55
N PHE A 139 -1.34 -10.48 9.20
CA PHE A 139 -1.84 -9.12 9.29
C PHE A 139 -1.44 -8.34 8.04
N THR A 140 -2.36 -7.54 7.50
CA THR A 140 -2.10 -6.65 6.36
C THR A 140 -2.63 -5.25 6.65
N SER A 141 -1.79 -4.23 6.51
CA SER A 141 -2.20 -2.82 6.47
C SER A 141 -2.07 -2.29 5.04
N VAL A 142 -3.07 -1.58 4.53
CA VAL A 142 -3.09 -1.10 3.14
C VAL A 142 -3.43 0.39 3.07
N ILE A 143 -2.64 1.13 2.28
CA ILE A 143 -2.93 2.47 1.82
C ILE A 143 -3.26 2.39 0.33
N ARG A 144 -4.50 2.74 -0.04
CA ARG A 144 -4.87 2.87 -1.45
C ARG A 144 -4.61 4.28 -1.95
N LEU A 145 -3.86 4.37 -3.04
CA LEU A 145 -3.57 5.58 -3.77
C LEU A 145 -4.35 5.56 -5.09
N GLU A 146 -5.24 6.53 -5.28
CA GLU A 146 -5.92 6.77 -6.55
C GLU A 146 -5.27 7.97 -7.23
N PHE A 147 -4.84 7.76 -8.48
CA PHE A 147 -4.20 8.76 -9.32
C PHE A 147 -5.07 9.04 -10.53
N ARG A 148 -5.23 10.32 -10.88
CA ARG A 148 -5.88 10.74 -12.13
C ARG A 148 -4.96 11.61 -12.95
N SER A 149 -4.80 11.27 -14.22
CA SER A 149 -4.13 12.08 -15.24
C SER A 149 -5.11 12.40 -16.37
N GLU A 150 -4.93 13.56 -17.00
CA GLU A 150 -5.51 13.84 -18.31
C GLU A 150 -4.62 13.15 -19.35
N ASN A 151 -5.21 12.44 -20.31
CA ASN A 151 -4.47 11.96 -21.49
C ASN A 151 -4.41 13.13 -22.48
N GLU A 152 -3.19 13.49 -22.88
CA GLU A 152 -2.94 14.46 -23.96
C GLU A 152 -3.36 13.91 -25.34
#